data_AF-A0A971T4N6-F1
#
_entry.id   AF-A0A971T4N6-F1
#
_cell.length_a   1.000
_cell.length_b   1.000
_cell.length_c   1.000
_cell.angle_alpha   90.00
_cell.angle_beta   90.00
_cell.angle_gamma   90.00
#
_symmetry.space_group_name_H-M   'P 1'
#
loop_
_entity.id
_entity.type
_entity.pdbx_description
1 polymer ?
#
loop_
_entity_poly.entity_id
_entity_poly.type
_entity_poly.pdbx_seq_one_letter_code
_entity_poly.pdbx_strand_id
1 'polypeptide(L)' 'MNLTAAEQVKGFNKLSEAHKQIFKDFLKNWYGRWDHPENHQPLRVGFKRDKSAGAYLRVDMSDGDWYHVKSAITFF' A
#
# COMPACT_ATOMS: atom_id res chain seq x y z
N MET A 1 -18.75 5.52 3.39
CA MET A 1 -17.79 4.61 2.74
C MET A 1 -16.79 4.15 3.80
N ASN A 2 -16.75 2.86 4.13
CA ASN A 2 -15.78 2.31 5.09
C ASN A 2 -14.53 1.85 4.32
N LEU A 3 -13.61 2.79 4.10
CA LEU A 3 -12.30 2.48 3.52
C LEU A 3 -11.37 1.95 4.61
N THR A 4 -10.63 0.90 4.30
CA THR A 4 -9.65 0.34 5.23
C THR A 4 -8.56 1.38 5.50
N ALA A 5 -8.41 1.76 6.77
CA ALA A 5 -7.34 2.65 7.18
C ALA A 5 -5.99 1.93 7.07
N ALA A 6 -4.93 2.67 6.72
CA ALA A 6 -3.57 2.14 6.61
C ALA A 6 -3.15 1.32 7.86
N GLU A 7 -3.60 1.75 9.03
CA GLU A 7 -3.27 1.17 10.34
C GLU A 7 -3.96 -0.18 10.60
N GLN A 8 -5.05 -0.45 9.89
CA GLN A 8 -5.77 -1.72 9.95
C GLN A 8 -5.17 -2.78 9.01
N VAL A 9 -4.31 -2.36 8.07
CA VAL A 9 -3.69 -3.26 7.10
C VAL A 9 -2.65 -4.16 7.78
N LYS A 10 -2.75 -5.47 7.55
CA LYS A 10 -1.80 -6.43 8.12
C LYS A 10 -0.38 -6.09 7.68
N GLY A 11 0.52 -5.96 8.66
CA GLY A 11 1.94 -5.67 8.42
C GLY A 11 2.31 -4.20 8.46
N PHE A 12 1.33 -3.27 8.49
CA PHE A 12 1.60 -1.83 8.63
C PHE A 12 2.43 -1.52 9.89
N ASN A 13 2.10 -2.14 11.01
CA ASN A 13 2.83 -1.94 12.27
C ASN A 13 4.30 -2.40 12.23
N LYS A 14 4.68 -3.25 11.27
CA LYS A 14 6.06 -3.73 11.07
C LYS A 14 6.90 -2.79 10.20
N LEU A 15 6.29 -1.76 9.61
CA LEU A 15 6.97 -0.76 8.80
C LEU A 15 7.66 0.27 9.69
N SER A 16 8.79 0.81 9.23
CA SER A 16 9.39 2.03 9.81
C SER A 16 8.48 3.24 9.60
N GLU A 17 8.61 4.28 10.41
CA GLU A 17 7.78 5.50 10.30
C GLU A 17 7.80 6.12 8.90
N ALA A 18 8.96 6.19 8.25
CA ALA A 18 9.07 6.67 6.87
C ALA A 18 8.22 5.84 5.89
N HIS A 19 8.27 4.51 5.99
CA HIS A 19 7.49 3.61 5.14
C HIS A 19 5.99 3.65 5.46
N LYS A 20 5.63 3.84 6.73
CA LYS A 20 4.24 4.07 7.15
C LYS A 20 3.67 5.30 6.48
N GLN A 21 4.43 6.39 6.43
CA GLN A 21 4.02 7.63 5.79
C GLN A 21 3.80 7.44 4.29
N ILE A 22 4.77 6.82 3.60
CA ILE A 22 4.64 6.48 2.17
C ILE A 22 3.37 5.67 1.90
N PHE A 23 3.07 4.68 2.73
CA PHE A 23 1.88 3.85 2.57
C PHE A 23 0.59 4.63 2.83
N LYS A 24 0.55 5.50 3.84
CA LYS A 24 -0.61 6.38 4.11
C LYS A 24 -0.90 7.29 2.91
N ASP A 25 0.14 7.92 2.36
CA ASP A 25 -0.01 8.81 1.19
C ASP A 25 -0.39 8.02 -0.07
N PHE A 26 0.20 6.83 -0.27
CA PHE A 26 -0.20 5.92 -1.35
C PHE A 26 -1.69 5.58 -1.28
N LEU A 27 -2.21 5.15 -0.12
CA LEU A 27 -3.63 4.79 0.02
C LEU A 27 -4.55 5.98 -0.20
N LYS A 28 -4.17 7.17 0.27
CA LYS A 28 -4.94 8.39 0.03
C LYS A 28 -5.07 8.69 -1.46
N ASN A 29 -3.97 8.59 -2.21
CA ASN A 29 -3.97 8.79 -3.66
C ASN A 29 -4.70 7.65 -4.39
N TRP A 30 -4.52 6.42 -3.94
CA TRP A 30 -5.18 5.23 -4.48
C TRP A 30 -6.69 5.37 -4.40
N TYR A 31 -7.23 5.59 -3.19
CA TYR A 31 -8.68 5.73 -3.00
C TYR A 31 -9.29 6.92 -3.73
N GLY A 32 -8.52 7.98 -3.99
CA GLY A 32 -8.98 9.10 -4.80
C GLY A 32 -8.95 8.87 -6.31
N ARG A 33 -8.25 7.82 -6.79
CA ARG A 33 -8.10 7.52 -8.23
C ARG A 33 -9.14 6.51 -8.75
N TRP A 34 -9.76 5.75 -7.86
CA TRP A 34 -10.74 4.71 -8.20
C TRP A 34 -12.16 5.18 -7.91
N ASP A 35 -13.09 4.81 -8.79
CA ASP A 35 -14.52 5.13 -8.64
C ASP A 35 -15.17 4.30 -7.50
N HIS A 36 -14.71 3.05 -7.32
CA HIS A 36 -15.13 2.11 -6.26
C HIS A 36 -13.94 1.61 -5.42
N PRO A 37 -13.36 2.46 -4.56
CA PRO A 37 -12.21 2.09 -3.74
C PRO A 37 -12.53 1.01 -2.68
N GLU A 38 -13.80 0.76 -2.37
CA GLU A 38 -14.19 -0.36 -1.50
C GLU A 38 -13.90 -1.76 -2.06
N ASN A 39 -13.78 -1.89 -3.39
CA ASN A 39 -13.42 -3.16 -4.02
C ASN A 39 -11.90 -3.37 -4.03
N HIS A 40 -11.16 -2.26 -4.06
CA HIS A 40 -9.69 -2.23 -4.12
C HIS A 40 -9.07 -1.92 -2.75
N GLN A 41 -9.37 -2.73 -1.74
CA GLN A 41 -8.84 -2.54 -0.39
C GLN A 41 -7.50 -3.25 -0.17
N PRO A 42 -6.57 -2.61 0.56
CA PRO A 42 -5.32 -3.25 0.98
C PRO A 42 -5.58 -4.34 2.03
N LEU A 43 -5.16 -5.56 1.74
CA LEU A 43 -5.20 -6.68 2.69
C LEU A 43 -3.95 -6.71 3.56
N ARG A 44 -2.79 -6.48 2.94
CA ARG A 44 -1.50 -6.63 3.58
C ARG A 44 -0.49 -5.67 2.98
N VAL A 45 0.39 -5.15 3.83
CA VAL A 45 1.58 -4.41 3.41
C VAL A 45 2.83 -5.01 4.03
N GLY A 46 3.91 -5.06 3.25
CA GLY A 46 5.19 -5.53 3.72
C GLY A 46 6.34 -4.80 3.06
N PHE A 47 7.32 -4.41 3.86
CA PHE A 47 8.60 -3.95 3.33
C PHE A 47 9.35 -5.12 2.69
N LYS A 48 9.77 -4.93 1.45
CA LYS A 48 10.54 -5.88 0.66
C LYS A 48 11.77 -5.19 0.11
N ARG A 49 12.84 -5.96 -0.01
CA ARG A 49 14.08 -5.50 -0.62
C ARG A 49 14.47 -6.51 -1.68
N ASP A 50 14.46 -6.06 -2.92
CA ASP A 50 14.87 -6.85 -4.07
C ASP A 50 16.26 -6.42 -4.52
N LYS A 51 17.08 -7.38 -5.00
CA LYS A 51 18.44 -7.09 -5.46
C LYS A 51 18.46 -6.20 -6.71
N SER A 52 17.43 -6.28 -7.56
CA SER A 52 17.32 -5.53 -8.81
C SER A 52 16.45 -4.28 -8.66
N ALA A 53 15.38 -4.36 -7.87
CA ALA A 53 14.42 -3.26 -7.73
C ALA A 53 14.69 -2.31 -6.54
N GLY A 54 15.55 -2.70 -5.60
CA GLY A 54 15.82 -1.96 -4.37
C GLY A 54 14.78 -2.22 -3.28
N ALA A 55 14.68 -1.27 -2.33
CA ALA A 55 13.72 -1.30 -1.24
C ALA A 55 12.35 -0.77 -1.69
N TYR A 56 11.27 -1.48 -1.36
CA TYR A 56 9.90 -1.11 -1.71
C TYR A 56 8.87 -1.67 -0.73
N LEU A 57 7.64 -1.17 -0.82
CA LEU A 57 6.49 -1.69 -0.12
C LEU A 57 5.68 -2.56 -1.07
N ARG A 58 5.54 -3.83 -0.73
CA ARG A 58 4.59 -4.72 -1.38
C ARG A 58 3.23 -4.54 -0.71
N VAL A 59 2.22 -4.17 -1.47
CA VAL A 59 0.84 -4.04 -1.00
C VAL A 59 0.01 -5.09 -1.71
N ASP A 60 -0.52 -6.06 -0.99
CA ASP A 60 -1.45 -7.05 -1.53
C ASP A 60 -2.89 -6.53 -1.34
N MET A 61 -3.69 -6.58 -2.40
CA MET A 61 -5.05 -6.01 -2.47
C MET A 61 -6.12 -7.11 -2.44
N SER A 62 -7.36 -6.73 -2.15
CA SER A 62 -8.51 -7.66 -2.07
C SER A 62 -8.86 -8.34 -3.38
N ASP A 63 -8.57 -7.69 -4.52
CA ASP A 63 -8.85 -8.23 -5.85
C ASP A 63 -7.87 -9.35 -6.28
N GLY A 64 -6.86 -9.65 -5.45
CA GLY A 64 -5.82 -10.64 -5.76
C GLY A 64 -4.57 -10.06 -6.40
N ASP A 65 -4.61 -8.79 -6.79
CA ASP A 65 -3.44 -8.05 -7.27
C ASP A 65 -2.53 -7.59 -6.12
N TRP A 66 -1.27 -7.34 -6.45
CA TRP A 66 -0.32 -6.71 -5.54
C TRP A 66 0.48 -5.64 -6.29
N TYR A 67 0.86 -4.59 -5.57
CA TYR A 67 1.55 -3.44 -6.13
C TYR A 67 2.93 -3.25 -5.53
N HIS A 68 3.87 -2.85 -6.38
CA HIS A 68 5.22 -2.49 -6.02
C HIS A 68 5.30 -0.98 -5.70
N VAL A 69 5.05 -0.59 -4.46
CA VAL A 69 4.99 0.82 -4.04
C VAL A 69 6.37 1.30 -3.59
N LYS A 70 6.98 2.20 -4.38
CA LYS A 70 8.24 2.87 -4.04
C LYS A 70 8.03 4.22 -3.37
N SER A 71 6.96 4.91 -3.75
CA SER A 71 6.58 6.21 -3.20
C SER A 71 5.05 6.38 -3.24
N ALA A 72 4.53 7.46 -2.67
CA ALA A 72 3.11 7.78 -2.68
C ALA A 72 2.47 7.85 -4.08
N ILE A 73 3.27 8.07 -5.11
CA ILE A 73 2.83 8.26 -6.50
C ILE A 73 3.49 7.27 -7.48
N THR A 74 4.52 6.55 -7.05
CA THR A 74 5.28 5.62 -7.88
C THR A 74 5.00 4.19 -7.44
N PHE A 75 4.11 3.53 -8.18
CA PHE A 75 3.74 2.14 -8.02
C PHE A 75 3.49 1.49 -9.39
N PHE A 76 3.78 0.19 -9.52
CA PHE A 76 3.59 -0.61 -10.74
C PHE A 76 3.44 -2.08 -10.39
#